data_AF-A0A1U9ZX39-F1
#
_entry.id   AF-A0A1U9ZX39-F1
#
_cell.length_a   1.000
_cell.length_b   1.000
_cell.length_c   1.000
_cell.angle_alpha   90.00
_cell.angle_beta   90.00
_cell.angle_gamma   90.00
#
_symmetry.space_group_name_H-M   'P 1'
#
loop_
_entity.id
_entity.type
_entity.pdbx_description
1 polymer ?
#
loop_
_entity_poly.entity_id
_entity_poly.type
_entity_poly.pdbx_seq_one_letter_code
_entity_poly.pdbx_strand_id
1 'polypeptide(L)'
;MALVITDGEPTAHLMRNGRWAFEWPPSHETLELTLAEIDKMTRRRATINIFMLAADDRLKEFVDEVARRNGGRVFSPSADRLGEYVLSDFLRLRRAR
;
A
#
# COMPACT_ATOMS: atom_id res chain seq x y z
N MET A 1 12.63 2.16 -2.30
CA MET A 1 11.24 2.45 -2.74
C MET A 1 10.53 1.12 -2.91
N ALA A 2 9.32 0.98 -2.38
CA ALA A 2 8.46 -0.18 -2.57
C ALA A 2 7.27 0.19 -3.47
N LEU A 3 6.86 -0.74 -4.32
CA LEU A 3 5.67 -0.65 -5.16
C LEU A 3 4.71 -1.75 -4.70
N VAL A 4 3.50 -1.36 -4.30
CA VAL A 4 2.46 -2.28 -3.85
C VAL A 4 1.29 -2.20 -4.83
N ILE A 5 0.81 -3.35 -5.28
CA ILE A 5 -0.38 -3.47 -6.12
C ILE A 5 -1.35 -4.34 -5.34
N THR A 6 -2.55 -3.83 -5.05
CA THR A 6 -3.54 -4.54 -4.23
C THR A 6 -4.96 -4.30 -4.72
N ASP A 7 -5.82 -5.31 -4.57
CA ASP A 7 -7.26 -5.27 -4.79
C ASP A 7 -8.06 -5.23 -3.47
N GLY A 8 -7.40 -5.28 -2.31
CA GLY A 8 -8.05 -5.29 -1.00
C GLY A 8 -7.21 -4.71 0.14
N GLU A 9 -7.85 -4.53 1.30
CA GLU A 9 -7.22 -4.16 2.57
C GLU A 9 -6.24 -5.26 3.04
N PRO A 10 -5.28 -4.97 3.95
CA PRO A 10 -4.40 -5.99 4.47
C PRO A 10 -5.18 -6.97 5.35
N THR A 11 -5.22 -8.25 4.96
CA THR A 11 -5.95 -9.33 5.67
C THR A 11 -5.06 -10.19 6.55
N ALA A 12 -3.77 -9.86 6.60
CA ALA A 12 -2.75 -10.67 7.25
C ALA A 12 -1.74 -9.82 8.02
N HIS A 13 -1.25 -10.35 9.13
CA HIS A 13 -0.12 -9.77 9.86
C HIS A 13 0.72 -10.85 10.55
N LEU A 14 1.94 -10.49 10.94
CA LEU A 14 2.80 -11.31 11.78
C LEU A 14 2.60 -10.94 13.25
N MET A 15 2.21 -11.93 14.06
CA MET A 15 2.16 -11.81 15.51
C MET A 15 3.59 -11.75 16.09
N ARG A 16 3.71 -11.27 17.33
CA ARG A 16 5.01 -11.14 18.02
C ARG A 16 5.77 -12.46 18.18
N ASN A 17 5.06 -13.59 18.22
CA ASN A 17 5.65 -14.92 18.30
C ASN A 17 6.09 -15.48 16.93
N GLY A 18 6.04 -14.67 15.87
CA GLY A 18 6.42 -15.06 14.51
C GLY A 18 5.35 -15.87 13.76
N ARG A 19 4.21 -16.17 14.39
CA ARG A 19 3.08 -16.80 13.70
C ARG A 19 2.32 -15.77 12.87
N TRP A 20 1.78 -16.21 11.75
CA TRP A 20 0.85 -15.42 10.94
C TRP A 20 -0.57 -15.47 11.52
N ALA A 21 -1.29 -14.37 11.37
CA ALA A 21 -2.73 -14.28 11.54
C ALA A 21 -3.35 -13.87 10.20
N PHE A 22 -4.52 -14.42 9.89
CA PHE A 22 -5.29 -14.12 8.68
C PHE A 22 -6.77 -14.01 9.04
N GLU A 23 -7.44 -12.95 8.59
CA GLU A 23 -8.85 -12.72 8.85
C GLU A 23 -9.53 -11.94 7.72
N TRP A 24 -10.78 -12.30 7.42
CA TRP A 24 -11.66 -11.56 6.51
C TRP A 24 -13.05 -11.37 7.15
N PRO A 25 -13.53 -10.12 7.30
CA PRO A 25 -12.83 -8.86 7.03
C PRO A 25 -11.57 -8.67 7.92
N PRO A 26 -10.63 -7.79 7.55
CA PRO A 26 -9.42 -7.60 8.35
C PRO A 26 -9.76 -7.06 9.74
N SER A 27 -9.12 -7.62 10.76
CA SER A 27 -9.26 -7.14 12.13
C SER A 27 -8.60 -5.78 12.33
N HIS A 28 -9.04 -5.09 13.38
CA HIS A 28 -8.42 -3.83 13.80
C HIS A 28 -6.91 -3.99 14.08
N GLU A 29 -6.52 -5.09 14.74
CA GLU A 29 -5.12 -5.43 15.00
C GLU A 29 -4.30 -5.55 13.70
N THR A 30 -4.87 -6.16 12.66
CA THR A 30 -4.22 -6.29 11.35
C THR A 30 -3.95 -4.92 10.71
N LEU A 31 -4.93 -4.01 10.77
CA LEU A 31 -4.79 -2.65 10.26
C LEU A 31 -3.72 -1.88 11.04
N GLU A 32 -3.77 -1.90 12.38
CA GLU A 32 -2.81 -1.20 13.24
C GLU A 32 -1.37 -1.68 13.04
N LEU A 33 -1.16 -3.00 13.02
CA LEU A 33 0.18 -3.57 12.83
C LEU A 33 0.73 -3.29 11.43
N THR A 34 -0.13 -3.29 10.41
CA THR A 34 0.28 -2.90 9.05
C THR A 34 0.71 -1.43 9.02
N LEU A 35 -0.09 -0.51 9.58
CA LEU A 35 0.27 0.91 9.65
C LEU A 35 1.55 1.15 10.46
N ALA A 36 1.77 0.40 11.55
CA ALA A 36 3.00 0.49 12.32
C ALA A 36 4.24 0.06 11.50
N GLU A 37 4.10 -0.90 10.59
CA GLU A 37 5.18 -1.28 9.68
C GLU A 37 5.42 -0.22 8.60
N ILE A 38 4.35 0.39 8.08
CA ILE A 38 4.46 1.56 7.19
C ILE A 38 5.24 2.68 7.89
N ASP A 39 4.93 3.01 9.14
CA ASP A 39 5.64 4.05 9.91
C ASP A 39 7.13 3.73 10.11
N LYS A 40 7.47 2.44 10.31
CA LYS A 40 8.87 2.01 10.35
C LYS A 40 9.57 2.20 9.00
N MET A 41 8.89 1.91 7.88
CA MET A 41 9.42 2.10 6.53
C MET A 41 9.60 3.58 6.20
N THR A 42 8.64 4.43 6.57
CA THR A 42 8.74 5.89 6.45
C THR A 42 9.97 6.43 7.18
N ARG A 43 10.19 6.01 8.43
CA ARG A 43 11.38 6.42 9.22
C ARG A 43 12.70 6.00 8.56
N ARG A 44 12.69 4.91 7.79
CA ARG A 44 13.83 4.45 6.98
C ARG A 44 13.94 5.13 5.62
N ARG A 45 13.12 6.16 5.35
CA ARG A 45 13.03 6.87 4.07
C ARG A 45 12.68 5.94 2.89
N ALA A 46 11.95 4.86 3.16
CA ALA A 46 11.43 3.99 2.13
C ALA A 46 10.05 4.46 1.69
N THR A 47 9.98 5.15 0.56
CA THR A 47 8.71 5.56 -0.07
C THR A 47 7.96 4.35 -0.63
N ILE A 48 6.64 4.33 -0.43
CA ILE A 48 5.70 3.28 -0.81
C ILE A 48 4.67 3.90 -1.77
N ASN A 49 4.65 3.43 -3.00
CA ASN A 49 3.60 3.79 -3.96
C ASN A 49 2.59 2.64 -4.05
N ILE A 50 1.31 2.95 -3.89
CA ILE A 50 0.23 1.94 -3.90
C ILE A 50 -0.63 2.14 -5.14
N PHE A 51 -0.87 1.05 -5.86
CA PHE A 51 -1.84 0.97 -6.94
C PHE A 51 -3.00 0.10 -6.49
N MET A 52 -4.17 0.71 -6.32
CA MET A 52 -5.41 0.01 -6.02
C MET A 52 -6.02 -0.53 -7.31
N LEU A 53 -6.48 -1.78 -7.34
CA LEU A 53 -7.21 -2.34 -8.48
C LEU A 53 -8.73 -2.30 -8.30
N ALA A 54 -9.19 -2.17 -7.05
CA ALA A 54 -10.60 -2.14 -6.69
C ALA A 54 -11.04 -0.75 -6.20
N ALA A 55 -12.31 -0.42 -6.44
CA ALA A 55 -12.98 0.77 -5.92
C ALA A 55 -13.82 0.40 -4.69
N ASP A 56 -13.14 0.02 -3.61
CA ASP A 56 -13.76 -0.23 -2.31
C ASP A 56 -13.44 0.94 -1.36
N ASP A 57 -14.46 1.45 -0.67
CA ASP A 57 -14.34 2.64 0.18
C ASP A 57 -13.41 2.39 1.39
N ARG A 58 -13.42 1.18 1.97
CA ARG A 58 -12.54 0.85 3.10
C ARG A 58 -11.09 0.74 2.66
N LEU A 59 -10.85 0.10 1.51
CA LEU A 59 -9.52 0.07 0.90
C LEU A 59 -9.03 1.50 0.63
N LYS A 60 -9.91 2.38 0.11
CA LYS A 60 -9.57 3.78 -0.15
C LYS A 60 -9.15 4.51 1.13
N GLU A 61 -9.93 4.40 2.20
CA GLU A 61 -9.59 4.99 3.51
C GLU A 61 -8.25 4.47 4.04
N PHE A 62 -8.01 3.16 3.95
CA PHE A 62 -6.76 2.56 4.38
C PHE A 62 -5.56 3.11 3.60
N VAL A 63 -5.63 3.16 2.26
CA VAL A 63 -4.50 3.63 1.46
C VAL A 63 -4.26 5.14 1.62
N ASP A 64 -5.31 5.93 1.82
CA ASP A 64 -5.19 7.37 2.08
C ASP A 64 -4.41 7.61 3.38
N GLU A 65 -4.67 6.79 4.41
CA GLU A 65 -3.91 6.80 5.66
C GLU A 65 -2.44 6.39 5.44
N VAL A 66 -2.18 5.39 4.61
CA VAL A 66 -0.81 5.00 4.24
C VAL A 66 -0.07 6.13 3.51
N ALA A 67 -0.72 6.78 2.54
CA ALA A 67 -0.13 7.92 1.82
C ALA A 67 0.22 9.07 2.77
N ARG A 68 -0.71 9.39 3.68
CA ARG A 68 -0.52 10.45 4.69
C ARG A 68 0.67 10.17 5.60
N ARG A 69 0.87 8.91 6.00
CA ARG A 69 1.99 8.49 6.88
C ARG A 69 3.31 8.36 6.14
N ASN A 70 3.31 7.84 4.92
CA ASN A 70 4.55 7.51 4.19
C ASN A 70 5.06 8.64 3.30
N GLY A 71 4.19 9.55 2.85
CA GLY A 71 4.52 10.56 1.84
C GLY A 71 4.69 9.97 0.42
N GLY A 72 4.31 8.71 0.24
CA GLY A 72 4.21 8.07 -1.06
C GLY A 72 2.89 8.38 -1.76
N ARG A 73 2.70 7.86 -2.97
CA ARG A 73 1.53 8.16 -3.81
C ARG A 73 0.58 6.98 -3.85
N VAL A 74 -0.71 7.28 -3.80
CA VAL A 74 -1.79 6.33 -4.08
C VAL A 74 -2.33 6.60 -5.47
N PHE A 75 -2.44 5.54 -6.23
CA PHE A 75 -3.04 5.54 -7.56
C PHE A 75 -4.29 4.69 -7.48
N SER A 76 -5.43 5.30 -7.73
CA SER A 76 -6.68 4.61 -8.02
C SER A 76 -6.89 4.75 -9.54
N PRO A 77 -6.46 3.77 -10.34
CA PRO A 77 -6.84 3.71 -11.73
C PRO A 77 -8.32 3.35 -11.78
N SER A 78 -9.12 4.12 -12.54
CA SER A 78 -10.19 3.47 -13.27
C SER A 78 -9.52 2.34 -14.08
N ALA A 79 -10.10 1.13 -14.13
CA ALA A 79 -9.47 -0.06 -14.71
C ALA A 79 -8.81 0.19 -16.08
N ASP A 80 -9.32 1.16 -16.83
CA ASP A 80 -8.88 1.60 -18.15
C ASP A 80 -7.55 2.38 -18.19
N ARG A 81 -7.04 2.90 -17.05
CA ARG A 81 -5.84 3.79 -17.02
C ARG A 81 -4.63 3.21 -16.29
N LEU A 82 -4.73 2.01 -15.72
CA LEU A 82 -3.62 1.38 -14.97
C LEU A 82 -2.33 1.28 -15.82
N GLY A 83 -2.47 0.94 -17.10
CA GLY A 83 -1.33 0.77 -18.02
C GLY A 83 -0.52 2.05 -18.24
N GLU A 84 -1.17 3.20 -18.39
CA GLU A 84 -0.50 4.48 -18.67
C GLU A 84 0.30 5.01 -17.46
N TYR A 85 -0.23 4.81 -16.25
CA TYR A 85 0.42 5.29 -15.02
C TYR A 85 1.62 4.44 -14.61
N VAL A 86 1.52 3.11 -14.70
CA VAL A 86 2.65 2.21 -14.39
C VAL A 86 3.81 2.45 -15.35
N LEU A 87 3.51 2.64 -16.64
CA LEU A 87 4.52 2.97 -17.65
C LEU A 87 5.20 4.31 -17.36
N SER A 88 4.42 5.33 -16.98
CA SER A 88 4.95 6.66 -16.62
C SER A 88 5.87 6.63 -15.42
N ASP A 89 5.54 5.86 -14.37
CA ASP A 89 6.40 5.74 -13.18
C ASP A 89 7.68 4.94 -13.48
N PHE A 90 7.56 3.85 -14.24
CA PHE A 90 8.70 3.05 -14.69
C PHE A 90 9.69 3.87 -15.55
N LEU A 91 9.17 4.65 -16.51
CA LEU A 91 10.00 5.52 -17.37
C LEU A 91 10.69 6.63 -16.57
N ARG A 92 10.02 7.21 -15.56
CA ARG A 92 10.62 8.22 -14.69
C ARG A 92 11.75 7.65 -13.85
N LEU A 93 11.57 6.45 -13.29
CA LEU A 93 12.62 5.74 -12.54
C LEU A 93 13.83 5.40 -13.40
N ARG A 94 13.62 5.07 -14.68
CA ARG A 94 14.72 4.79 -15.62
C ARG A 94 15.52 6.03 -16.04
N ARG A 95 14.94 7.23 -15.94
CA ARG A 95 15.64 8.52 -16.21
C ARG A 95 16.44 9.06 -15.04
N ALA A 96 16.15 8.60 -13.82
CA ALA A 96 16.85 9.02 -12.61
C ALA A 96 18.14 8.21 -12.33
N ARG A 97 18.58 7.38 -13.30
CA ARG A 97 19.76 6.53 -13.21
C ARG A 97 20.77 6.90 -14.29
#